data_AF-A0A1B3NA86-F1
#
_entry.id   AF-A0A1B3NA86-F1
#
_cell.length_a   1.000
_cell.length_b   1.000
_cell.length_c   1.000
_cell.angle_alpha   90.00
_cell.angle_beta   90.00
_cell.angle_gamma   90.00
#
_symmetry.space_group_name_H-M   'P 1'
#
loop_
_entity.id
_entity.type
_entity.pdbx_description
1 polymer ?
#
loop_
_entity_poly.entity_id
_entity_poly.type
_entity_poly.pdbx_seq_one_letter_code
_entity_poly.pdbx_strand_id
1 'polypeptide(L)'
;MKFLYPLVLLAPLALSGCIASAVGAVVTAPVKIVSKGVDLATTSQSEADENRGRAMRKAEERLGKLQRQRDKALRKCDDGDERACADARNIQDQIDEERDRFN
;
A
#
# COMPACT_ATOMS: atom_id res chain seq x y z
N MET A 1 -64.35 -15.79 54.93
CA MET A 1 -63.07 -15.41 54.30
C MET A 1 -62.94 -13.89 54.44
N LYS A 2 -62.46 -13.26 55.54
CA LYS A 2 -61.15 -13.34 56.21
C LYS A 2 -60.01 -13.35 55.20
N PHE A 3 -59.03 -12.45 55.18
CA PHE A 3 -58.67 -11.16 55.81
C PHE A 3 -57.27 -10.87 55.20
N LEU A 4 -56.75 -9.65 55.31
CA LEU A 4 -55.31 -9.34 55.18
C LEU A 4 -54.70 -9.44 53.77
N TYR A 5 -54.51 -8.34 53.04
CA TYR A 5 -53.56 -7.22 53.24
C TYR A 5 -52.45 -7.26 52.16
N PRO A 6 -51.93 -6.08 51.80
CA PRO A 6 -51.19 -5.79 50.60
C PRO A 6 -49.71 -6.10 50.83
N LEU A 7 -49.15 -7.00 50.03
CA LEU A 7 -47.73 -7.34 50.08
C LEU A 7 -47.14 -7.40 48.67
N VAL A 8 -47.47 -6.42 47.82
CA VAL A 8 -46.81 -6.27 46.51
C VAL A 8 -46.33 -4.83 46.30
N LEU A 9 -46.29 -4.02 47.36
CA LEU A 9 -45.73 -2.67 47.36
C LEU A 9 -44.21 -2.62 47.63
N LEU A 10 -43.46 -3.67 47.27
CA LEU A 10 -42.00 -3.68 47.44
C LEU A 10 -41.20 -4.14 46.21
N ALA A 11 -41.85 -4.35 45.06
CA ALA A 11 -41.18 -4.87 43.88
C ALA A 11 -40.33 -3.87 43.04
N PRO A 12 -40.53 -2.53 43.05
CA PRO A 12 -39.77 -1.69 42.12
C PRO A 12 -38.36 -1.31 42.62
N LEU A 13 -38.02 -1.56 43.90
CA LEU A 13 -36.68 -1.27 44.44
C LEU A 13 -35.61 -2.27 44.02
N ALA A 14 -35.98 -3.39 43.40
CA ALA A 14 -35.01 -4.35 42.84
C ALA A 14 -34.58 -4.00 41.40
N LEU A 15 -35.26 -3.08 40.72
CA LEU A 15 -34.94 -2.68 39.34
C LEU A 15 -34.03 -1.44 39.22
N SER A 16 -33.68 -0.79 40.33
CA SER A 16 -32.74 0.34 40.32
C SER A 16 -31.25 -0.09 40.25
N GLY A 17 -30.96 -1.39 40.28
CA GLY A 17 -29.59 -1.91 40.31
C GLY A 17 -28.91 -2.14 38.95
N CYS A 18 -29.64 -2.09 37.84
CA CYS A 18 -29.11 -2.52 36.53
C CYS A 18 -28.64 -1.39 35.60
N ILE A 19 -28.76 -0.13 35.99
CA ILE A 19 -28.44 1.02 35.12
C ILE A 19 -27.09 1.67 35.49
N ALA A 20 -26.55 1.37 36.68
CA ALA A 20 -25.30 1.98 37.15
C ALA A 20 -24.04 1.48 36.41
N SER A 21 -24.06 0.26 35.86
CA SER A 21 -22.86 -0.34 35.23
C SER A 21 -22.69 0.04 33.75
N ALA A 22 -23.68 0.66 33.11
CA ALA A 22 -23.61 1.02 31.69
C ALA A 22 -23.01 2.41 31.44
N VAL A 23 -22.98 3.30 32.44
CA VAL A 23 -22.54 4.70 32.25
C VAL A 23 -21.01 4.84 32.24
N GLY A 24 -20.27 3.93 32.88
CA GLY A 24 -18.79 3.99 32.92
C GLY A 24 -18.09 3.46 31.67
N ALA A 25 -18.70 2.49 30.97
CA ALA A 25 -18.09 1.84 29.80
C ALA A 25 -18.23 2.64 28.50
N VAL A 26 -19.23 3.54 28.42
CA VAL A 26 -19.51 4.35 27.22
C VAL A 26 -18.52 5.51 27.04
N VAL A 27 -17.89 5.99 28.12
CA VAL A 27 -17.05 7.21 28.05
C VAL A 27 -15.58 6.89 27.69
N THR A 28 -15.14 5.64 27.81
CA THR A 28 -13.72 5.26 27.63
C THR A 28 -13.43 4.42 26.38
N ALA A 29 -14.45 4.09 25.58
CA ALA A 29 -14.32 3.14 24.48
C ALA A 29 -14.41 3.69 23.02
N PRO A 30 -14.86 4.92 22.69
CA PRO A 30 -14.87 5.31 21.27
C PRO A 30 -13.55 5.93 20.81
N VAL A 31 -12.73 6.47 21.70
CA VAL A 31 -11.48 7.18 21.32
C VAL A 31 -10.34 6.23 20.96
N LYS A 32 -10.29 5.04 21.58
CA LYS A 32 -9.21 4.05 21.34
C LYS A 32 -9.35 3.26 20.04
N ILE A 33 -10.53 3.24 19.42
CA ILE A 33 -10.75 2.52 18.16
C ILE A 33 -10.44 3.42 16.96
N VAL A 34 -10.68 4.73 17.07
CA VAL A 34 -10.38 5.69 16.00
C VAL A 34 -8.87 5.88 15.80
N SER A 35 -8.05 5.77 16.86
CA SER A 35 -6.61 6.01 16.76
C SER A 35 -5.81 4.93 16.03
N LYS A 36 -6.37 3.74 15.77
CA LYS A 36 -5.68 2.68 15.00
C LYS A 36 -6.02 2.68 13.51
N GLY A 37 -7.05 3.40 13.09
CA GLY A 37 -7.45 3.49 11.67
C GLY A 37 -6.71 4.55 10.87
N VAL A 38 -6.08 5.51 11.53
CA VAL A 38 -5.46 6.68 10.87
C VAL A 38 -4.00 6.42 10.49
N ASP A 39 -3.28 5.57 11.24
CA ASP A 39 -1.86 5.31 10.96
C ASP A 39 -1.65 4.43 9.71
N LEU A 40 -2.54 3.48 9.41
CA LEU A 40 -2.42 2.63 8.22
C LEU A 40 -2.76 3.37 6.91
N ALA A 41 -3.47 4.50 6.99
CA ALA A 41 -3.75 5.35 5.83
C ALA A 41 -2.61 6.35 5.52
N THR A 42 -1.69 6.58 6.48
CA THR A 42 -0.62 7.59 6.36
C THR A 42 0.75 6.99 6.03
N THR A 43 0.98 5.67 6.18
CA THR A 43 2.30 5.08 5.83
C THR A 43 2.53 4.82 4.34
N SER A 44 1.51 4.88 3.47
CA SER A 44 1.60 4.09 2.24
C SER A 44 1.82 4.83 0.91
N GLN A 45 1.89 6.17 0.87
CA GLN A 45 2.11 6.93 -0.38
C GLN A 45 3.57 7.40 -0.52
N SER A 46 4.15 7.98 0.54
CA SER A 46 5.50 8.54 0.51
C SER A 46 6.58 7.47 0.26
N GLU A 47 6.49 6.29 0.89
CA GLU A 47 7.41 5.17 0.66
C GLU A 47 7.16 4.49 -0.70
N ALA A 48 5.91 4.42 -1.16
CA ALA A 48 5.56 3.88 -2.46
C ALA A 48 6.09 4.77 -3.60
N ASP A 49 5.99 6.08 -3.48
CA ASP A 49 6.51 7.05 -4.45
C ASP A 49 8.04 7.07 -4.47
N GLU A 50 8.68 6.95 -3.30
CA GLU A 50 10.14 6.87 -3.25
C GLU A 50 10.69 5.57 -3.87
N ASN A 51 10.02 4.45 -3.65
CA ASN A 51 10.36 3.17 -4.28
C ASN A 51 10.09 3.17 -5.79
N ARG A 52 8.98 3.77 -6.24
CA ARG A 52 8.70 3.97 -7.67
C ARG A 52 9.78 4.84 -8.32
N GLY A 53 10.19 5.94 -7.68
CA GLY A 53 11.28 6.80 -8.18
C GLY A 53 12.62 6.07 -8.28
N ARG A 54 12.96 5.22 -7.30
CA ARG A 54 14.15 4.37 -7.36
C ARG A 54 14.08 3.35 -8.51
N ALA A 55 12.93 2.74 -8.74
CA ALA A 55 12.74 1.77 -9.82
C ALA A 55 12.88 2.42 -11.21
N MET A 56 12.29 3.61 -11.39
CA MET A 56 12.39 4.38 -12.63
C MET A 56 13.82 4.79 -12.95
N ARG A 57 14.60 5.30 -11.97
CA ARG A 57 16.02 5.63 -12.20
C ARG A 57 16.84 4.42 -12.66
N LYS A 58 16.62 3.25 -12.06
CA LYS A 58 17.31 2.02 -12.46
C LYS A 58 16.92 1.57 -13.87
N ALA A 59 15.65 1.73 -14.23
CA ALA A 59 15.14 1.46 -15.57
C ALA A 59 15.82 2.36 -16.61
N GLU A 60 15.84 3.68 -16.38
CA GLU A 60 16.49 4.64 -17.25
C GLU A 60 18.00 4.38 -17.40
N GLU A 61 18.68 4.05 -16.30
CA GLU A 61 20.10 3.68 -16.33
C GLU A 61 20.35 2.44 -17.19
N ARG A 62 19.50 1.42 -17.09
CA ARG A 62 19.62 0.20 -17.90
C ARG A 62 19.40 0.49 -19.37
N LEU A 63 18.36 1.27 -19.70
CA LEU A 63 18.05 1.67 -21.07
C LEU A 63 19.18 2.51 -21.67
N GLY A 64 19.74 3.45 -20.90
CA GLY A 64 20.89 4.25 -21.29
C GLY A 64 22.17 3.42 -21.50
N LYS A 65 22.38 2.36 -20.71
CA LYS A 65 23.50 1.42 -20.93
C LYS A 65 23.34 0.65 -22.24
N LEU A 66 22.14 0.14 -22.54
CA LEU A 66 21.86 -0.57 -23.78
C LEU A 66 22.05 0.34 -25.00
N GLN A 67 21.56 1.59 -24.95
CA GLN A 67 21.77 2.57 -26.02
C GLN A 67 23.25 2.81 -26.31
N ARG A 68 24.08 3.03 -25.27
CA ARG A 68 25.53 3.19 -25.44
C ARG A 68 26.20 1.96 -26.04
N GLN A 69 25.76 0.76 -25.66
CA GLN A 69 26.28 -0.49 -26.23
C GLN A 69 25.90 -0.63 -27.69
N ARG A 70 24.65 -0.33 -28.04
CA ARG A 70 24.17 -0.31 -29.42
C ARG A 70 24.97 0.66 -30.28
N ASP A 71 25.19 1.89 -29.79
CA ASP A 71 25.96 2.90 -30.54
C ASP A 71 27.41 2.45 -30.76
N LYS A 72 28.01 1.78 -29.77
CA LYS A 72 29.35 1.19 -29.92
C LYS A 72 29.37 0.05 -30.94
N ALA A 73 28.34 -0.79 -30.94
CA ALA A 73 28.20 -1.88 -31.90
C ALA A 73 27.97 -1.34 -33.32
N LEU A 74 27.17 -0.28 -33.48
CA LEU A 74 26.97 0.40 -34.76
C LEU A 74 28.28 0.98 -35.32
N ARG A 75 29.10 1.65 -34.50
CA ARG A 75 30.40 2.15 -34.97
C ARG A 75 31.30 1.03 -35.52
N LYS A 76 31.35 -0.10 -34.82
CA LYS A 76 32.11 -1.27 -35.28
C LYS A 76 31.51 -1.91 -36.53
N CYS A 77 30.19 -1.91 -36.64
CA CYS A 77 29.48 -2.35 -37.83
C CYS A 77 29.86 -1.47 -39.04
N ASP A 78 29.88 -0.15 -38.86
CA ASP A 78 30.31 0.81 -39.87
C ASP A 78 31.79 0.62 -40.25
N ASP A 79 32.63 0.18 -39.31
CA ASP A 79 34.04 -0.21 -39.54
C ASP A 79 34.19 -1.57 -40.28
N GLY A 80 33.08 -2.26 -40.58
CA GLY A 80 33.05 -3.51 -41.36
C GLY A 80 32.93 -4.81 -40.54
N ASP A 81 32.69 -4.74 -39.22
CA ASP A 81 32.47 -5.93 -38.38
C ASP A 81 31.02 -6.42 -38.51
N GLU A 82 30.81 -7.44 -39.35
CA GLU A 82 29.50 -8.07 -39.57
C GLU A 82 28.85 -8.62 -38.29
N ARG A 83 29.66 -9.09 -37.33
CA ARG A 83 29.13 -9.57 -36.03
C ARG A 83 28.63 -8.42 -35.20
N ALA A 84 29.37 -7.31 -35.18
CA ALA A 84 28.92 -6.10 -34.50
C ALA A 84 27.63 -5.54 -35.12
N CYS A 85 27.41 -5.70 -36.43
CA CYS A 85 26.13 -5.37 -37.06
C CYS A 85 24.97 -6.24 -36.54
N ALA A 86 25.20 -7.55 -36.34
CA ALA A 86 24.21 -8.45 -35.76
C ALA A 86 23.94 -8.10 -34.29
N ASP A 87 24.99 -7.81 -33.51
CA ASP A 87 24.88 -7.39 -32.12
C ASP A 87 24.11 -6.07 -31.99
N ALA A 88 24.37 -5.09 -32.86
CA ALA A 88 23.66 -3.81 -32.86
C ALA A 88 22.15 -3.99 -33.04
N ARG A 89 21.74 -4.92 -33.92
CA ARG A 89 20.31 -5.28 -34.12
C ARG A 89 19.73 -5.95 -32.89
N ASN A 90 20.41 -6.95 -32.33
CA ASN A 90 19.94 -7.64 -31.13
C ASN A 90 19.80 -6.68 -29.92
N ILE A 91 20.76 -5.76 -29.73
CA ILE A 91 20.69 -4.76 -28.67
C ILE A 91 19.54 -3.77 -28.94
N GLN A 92 19.30 -3.42 -30.21
CA GLN A 92 18.14 -2.59 -30.58
C GLN A 92 16.82 -3.27 -30.20
N ASP A 93 16.66 -4.57 -30.49
CA ASP A 93 15.48 -5.34 -30.08
C ASP A 93 15.31 -5.35 -28.55
N GLN A 94 16.41 -5.51 -27.80
CA GLN A 94 16.38 -5.43 -26.34
C GLN A 94 15.99 -4.04 -25.82
N ILE A 95 16.40 -2.96 -26.49
CA ILE A 95 16.00 -1.60 -26.13
C ILE A 95 14.50 -1.42 -26.35
N ASP A 96 13.98 -1.93 -27.46
CA ASP A 96 12.57 -1.81 -27.81
C ASP A 96 11.71 -2.64 -26.85
N GLU A 97 12.11 -3.87 -26.51
CA GLU A 97 11.43 -4.70 -25.50
C GLU A 97 11.45 -4.05 -24.10
N GLU A 98 12.60 -3.49 -23.68
CA GLU A 98 12.68 -2.78 -22.40
C GLU A 98 11.84 -1.49 -22.43
N ARG A 99 11.77 -0.77 -23.55
CA ARG A 99 10.94 0.43 -23.68
C ARG A 99 9.46 0.10 -23.60
N ASP A 100 9.02 -0.96 -24.25
CA ASP A 100 7.62 -1.43 -24.23
C ASP A 100 7.20 -1.89 -22.84
N ARG A 101 8.13 -2.35 -22.00
CA ARG A 101 7.85 -2.70 -20.59
C ARG A 101 7.50 -1.48 -19.73
N PHE A 102 7.95 -0.28 -20.11
CA PHE A 102 7.72 0.96 -19.36
C PHE A 102 6.63 1.86 -19.96
N ASN A 103 6.06 1.48 -21.11
CA ASN A 103 4.98 2.19 -21.81
C ASN A 103 3.62 1.54 -21.52
#